data_AF-A0A496S094-F1
#
_entry.id   AF-A0A496S094-F1
#
_cell.length_a   1.000
_cell.length_b   1.000
_cell.length_c   1.000
_cell.angle_alpha   90.00
_cell.angle_beta   90.00
_cell.angle_gamma   90.00
#
_symmetry.space_group_name_H-M   'P 1'
#
loop_
_entity.id
_entity.type
_entity.pdbx_description
1 polymer ?
#
loop_
_entity_poly.entity_id
_entity_poly.type
_entity_poly.pdbx_seq_one_letter_code
_entity_poly.pdbx_strand_id
1 'polypeptide(L)'
;MRGPEKGFTISELLLVFVIVLIVGGVMMPVIRHNYRKMEKTICANNLRQIGLALYIYAGEHKKKFPPTLKTLYDEHYLADRRLMDCPATEVIGTPGEPDYIYTAGLSARNSSLTPLVRDKAKNHAEGGGNILYVNGRVVWE
;
A
#
# COMPACT_ATOMS: atom_id res chain seq x y z
N MET A 1 29.11 -37.65 42.09
CA MET A 1 29.96 -36.47 42.37
C MET A 1 29.59 -35.40 41.35
N ARG A 2 28.94 -34.30 41.76
CA ARG A 2 28.62 -33.17 40.87
C ARG A 2 29.88 -32.29 40.78
N GLY A 3 30.43 -32.12 39.58
CA GLY A 3 31.56 -31.22 39.34
C GLY A 3 31.15 -29.76 39.58
N PRO A 4 32.09 -28.85 39.83
CA PRO A 4 31.78 -27.44 40.08
C PRO A 4 31.04 -26.85 38.87
N GLU A 5 29.82 -26.36 39.09
CA GLU A 5 29.06 -25.63 38.08
C GLU A 5 29.77 -24.29 37.83
N LYS A 6 30.22 -24.08 36.59
CA LYS A 6 30.87 -22.84 36.18
C LYS A 6 29.83 -21.73 36.15
N GLY A 7 29.95 -20.76 37.07
CA GLY A 7 29.15 -19.55 37.07
C GLY A 7 29.50 -18.63 35.89
N PHE A 8 28.52 -17.86 35.43
CA PHE A 8 28.69 -16.89 34.34
C PHE A 8 29.56 -15.72 34.82
N THR A 9 30.59 -15.35 34.05
CA THR A 9 31.46 -14.22 34.39
C THR A 9 30.88 -12.90 33.87
N ILE A 10 31.21 -11.79 34.52
CA ILE A 10 30.75 -10.44 34.11
C ILE A 10 31.25 -10.11 32.69
N SER A 11 32.46 -10.56 32.32
CA SER A 11 33.02 -10.34 30.98
C SER A 11 32.26 -11.08 29.88
N GLU A 12 31.75 -12.29 30.17
CA GLU A 12 30.92 -13.04 29.22
C GLU A 12 29.58 -12.32 29.00
N LEU A 13 28.96 -11.80 30.07
CA LEU A 13 27.72 -11.03 29.95
C LEU A 13 27.92 -9.72 29.18
N LEU A 14 29.03 -9.03 29.44
CA LEU A 14 29.36 -7.78 28.79
C LEU A 14 29.60 -7.98 27.28
N LEU A 15 30.35 -9.02 26.90
CA LEU A 15 30.60 -9.32 25.49
C LEU A 15 29.30 -9.61 24.72
N VAL A 16 28.38 -10.38 25.31
CA VAL A 16 27.08 -10.69 24.70
C VAL A 16 26.26 -9.41 24.48
N PHE A 17 26.22 -8.52 25.48
CA PHE A 17 25.51 -7.26 25.35
C PHE A 17 26.10 -6.37 24.24
N VAL A 18 27.43 -6.29 24.14
CA VAL A 18 28.13 -5.57 23.05
C VAL A 18 27.73 -6.12 21.69
N ILE A 19 27.72 -7.45 21.52
CA ILE A 19 27.33 -8.08 20.24
C ILE A 19 25.87 -7.79 19.90
N VAL A 20 24.95 -7.89 20.87
CA VAL A 20 23.51 -7.60 20.66
C VAL A 20 23.30 -6.14 20.24
N LEU A 21 24.00 -5.19 20.85
CA LEU A 21 23.89 -3.78 20.48
C LEU A 21 24.39 -3.50 19.05
N ILE A 22 25.50 -4.12 18.64
CA ILE A 22 26.04 -3.98 17.29
C ILE A 22 25.04 -4.53 16.25
N VAL A 23 24.55 -5.75 16.46
CA VAL A 23 23.59 -6.39 15.55
C VAL A 23 22.27 -5.60 15.51
N GLY A 24 21.74 -5.21 16.68
CA GLY A 24 20.51 -4.43 16.78
C GLY A 24 20.59 -3.07 16.09
N GLY A 25 21.74 -2.40 16.19
CA GLY A 25 22.00 -1.11 15.53
C GLY A 25 21.92 -1.17 14.00
N VAL A 26 22.38 -2.28 13.40
CA VAL A 26 22.36 -2.48 11.94
C VAL A 26 20.97 -2.89 11.42
N MET A 27 20.14 -3.55 12.23
CA MET A 27 18.81 -4.01 11.81
C MET A 27 17.78 -2.88 11.68
N MET A 28 17.81 -1.88 12.57
CA MET A 28 16.87 -0.75 12.60
C MET A 28 16.71 -0.01 11.25
N PRO A 29 17.79 0.44 10.56
CA PRO A 29 17.66 1.19 9.30
C PRO A 29 17.09 0.35 8.15
N VAL A 30 17.41 -0.95 8.09
CA VAL A 30 16.93 -1.87 7.05
C VAL A 30 15.42 -2.04 7.13
N ILE A 31 14.87 -2.13 8.34
CA ILE A 31 13.44 -2.31 8.58
C ILE A 31 12.63 -1.10 8.05
N ARG A 32 13.09 0.14 8.30
CA ARG A 32 12.37 1.36 7.86
C ARG A 32 12.28 1.49 6.33
N HIS A 33 13.31 1.08 5.61
CA HIS A 33 13.31 1.10 4.14
C HIS A 33 12.33 0.08 3.55
N ASN A 34 12.21 -1.09 4.19
CA ASN A 34 11.31 -2.14 3.73
C ASN A 34 9.84 -1.75 3.90
N TYR A 35 9.48 -1.05 4.98
CA TYR A 35 8.10 -0.59 5.18
C TYR A 35 7.62 0.35 4.06
N ARG A 36 8.45 1.28 3.60
CA ARG A 36 8.10 2.16 2.46
C ARG A 36 7.84 1.38 1.18
N LYS A 37 8.62 0.35 0.90
CA LYS A 37 8.39 -0.54 -0.27
C LYS A 37 7.11 -1.36 -0.11
N MET A 38 6.80 -1.79 1.11
CA MET A 38 5.55 -2.50 1.42
C MET A 38 4.33 -1.60 1.17
N GLU A 39 4.36 -0.36 1.66
CA GLU A 39 3.27 0.62 1.44
C GLU A 39 2.97 0.81 -0.06
N LYS A 40 4.01 0.98 -0.89
CA LYS A 40 3.84 1.06 -2.35
C LYS A 40 3.18 -0.18 -2.93
N THR A 41 3.59 -1.36 -2.48
CA THR A 41 3.06 -2.65 -2.93
C THR A 41 1.60 -2.82 -2.51
N ILE A 42 1.24 -2.38 -1.30
CA ILE A 42 -0.13 -2.40 -0.81
C ILE A 42 -0.99 -1.41 -1.59
N CYS A 43 -0.57 -0.15 -1.80
CA CYS A 43 -1.33 0.80 -2.62
C CYS A 43 -1.51 0.26 -4.06
N ALA A 44 -0.49 -0.40 -4.64
CA ALA A 44 -0.62 -1.06 -5.94
C ALA A 44 -1.64 -2.22 -5.92
N ASN A 45 -1.72 -3.00 -4.84
CA ASN A 45 -2.70 -4.06 -4.69
C ASN A 45 -4.13 -3.52 -4.50
N ASN A 46 -4.29 -2.45 -3.72
CA ASN A 46 -5.56 -1.73 -3.57
C ASN A 46 -6.08 -1.25 -4.93
N LEU A 47 -5.22 -0.63 -5.73
CA LEU A 47 -5.58 -0.21 -7.09
C LEU A 47 -5.99 -1.38 -8.00
N ARG A 48 -5.37 -2.56 -7.87
CA ARG A 48 -5.80 -3.75 -8.62
C ARG A 48 -7.19 -4.22 -8.20
N GLN A 49 -7.49 -4.22 -6.90
CA GLN A 49 -8.82 -4.56 -6.38
C GLN A 49 -9.88 -3.55 -6.83
N ILE A 50 -9.56 -2.26 -6.79
CA ILE A 50 -10.42 -1.19 -7.34
C ILE A 50 -10.62 -1.41 -8.85
N GLY A 51 -9.56 -1.71 -9.59
CA GLY A 51 -9.64 -1.99 -11.02
C GLY A 51 -10.57 -3.15 -11.34
N LEU A 52 -10.51 -4.22 -10.57
CA LEU A 52 -11.46 -5.34 -10.69
C LEU A 52 -12.89 -4.87 -10.44
N ALA A 53 -13.15 -4.13 -9.35
CA ALA A 53 -14.47 -3.61 -9.03
C ALA A 53 -15.02 -2.67 -10.13
N LEU A 54 -14.17 -1.80 -10.70
CA LEU A 54 -14.50 -0.94 -11.84
C LEU A 54 -14.94 -1.77 -13.05
N TYR A 55 -14.27 -2.88 -13.32
CA TYR A 55 -14.60 -3.77 -14.43
C TYR A 55 -15.89 -4.56 -14.21
N ILE A 56 -16.15 -4.99 -12.98
CA ILE A 56 -17.42 -5.63 -12.60
C ILE A 56 -18.56 -4.64 -12.80
N TYR A 57 -18.46 -3.42 -12.25
CA TYR A 57 -19.42 -2.34 -12.47
C TYR A 57 -19.65 -2.07 -13.97
N ALA A 58 -18.57 -1.92 -14.74
CA ALA A 58 -18.68 -1.67 -16.18
C ALA A 58 -19.36 -2.82 -16.93
N GLY A 59 -19.31 -4.05 -16.41
CA GLY A 59 -20.06 -5.20 -16.93
C GLY A 59 -21.57 -4.94 -16.96
N GLU A 60 -22.10 -4.32 -15.91
CA GLU A 60 -23.53 -4.08 -15.71
C GLU A 60 -23.97 -2.71 -16.24
N HIS A 61 -23.06 -1.73 -16.28
CA HIS A 61 -23.35 -0.33 -16.63
C HIS A 61 -22.92 0.05 -18.05
N LYS A 62 -23.24 -0.79 -19.06
CA LYS A 62 -22.96 -0.53 -20.49
C LYS A 62 -21.50 -0.16 -20.79
N LYS A 63 -20.54 -0.83 -20.13
CA LYS A 63 -19.10 -0.59 -20.23
C LYS A 63 -18.62 0.76 -19.69
N LYS A 64 -19.47 1.54 -19.02
CA LYS A 64 -19.09 2.80 -18.37
C LYS A 64 -18.56 2.53 -16.97
N PHE A 65 -17.52 3.25 -16.59
CA PHE A 65 -17.06 3.26 -15.20
C PHE A 65 -17.95 4.19 -14.37
N PRO A 66 -18.01 4.01 -13.04
CA PRO A 66 -18.84 4.82 -12.16
C PRO A 66 -18.45 6.30 -12.19
N PRO A 67 -19.34 7.22 -11.78
CA PRO A 67 -19.03 8.64 -11.71
C PRO A 67 -17.99 8.97 -10.64
N THR A 68 -17.93 8.18 -9.56
CA THR A 68 -16.96 8.37 -8.46
C THR A 68 -16.50 7.02 -7.91
N LEU A 69 -15.33 6.98 -7.24
CA LEU A 69 -14.91 5.76 -6.53
C LEU A 69 -15.86 5.40 -5.37
N LYS A 70 -16.48 6.40 -4.74
CA LYS A 70 -17.46 6.17 -3.67
C LYS A 70 -18.64 5.32 -4.14
N THR A 71 -19.06 5.47 -5.40
CA THR A 71 -20.12 4.65 -6.00
C THR A 71 -19.82 3.15 -5.89
N LEU A 72 -18.56 2.73 -6.04
CA LEU A 72 -18.19 1.32 -5.90
C LEU A 72 -18.42 0.79 -4.48
N TYR A 73 -18.23 1.64 -3.47
CA TYR A 73 -18.50 1.29 -2.08
C TYR A 73 -19.99 1.35 -1.77
N ASP A 74 -20.68 2.42 -2.17
CA ASP A 74 -22.11 2.62 -1.92
C ASP A 74 -22.97 1.51 -2.57
N GLU A 75 -22.58 1.07 -3.76
CA GLU A 75 -23.24 -0.01 -4.49
C GLU A 75 -22.63 -1.40 -4.19
N HIS A 76 -21.80 -1.53 -3.15
CA HIS A 76 -21.28 -2.80 -2.62
C HIS A 76 -20.39 -3.62 -3.58
N TYR A 77 -19.78 -2.98 -4.60
CA TYR A 77 -18.73 -3.59 -5.42
C TYR A 77 -17.37 -3.67 -4.71
N LEU A 78 -17.15 -2.80 -3.71
CA LEU A 78 -15.98 -2.83 -2.82
C LEU A 78 -16.42 -3.24 -1.42
N ALA A 79 -15.78 -4.26 -0.86
CA ALA A 79 -16.09 -4.78 0.47
C ALA A 79 -15.57 -3.89 1.61
N ASP A 80 -14.48 -3.16 1.39
CA ASP A 80 -13.85 -2.32 2.40
C ASP A 80 -13.53 -0.94 1.83
N ARG A 81 -13.95 0.10 2.55
CA ARG A 81 -13.65 1.49 2.23
C ARG A 81 -12.15 1.78 2.27
N ARG A 82 -11.40 1.08 3.12
CA ARG A 82 -9.94 1.22 3.27
C ARG A 82 -9.17 0.94 1.98
N LEU A 83 -9.78 0.26 1.00
CA LEU A 83 -9.18 0.08 -0.33
C LEU A 83 -9.05 1.39 -1.11
N MET A 84 -9.78 2.44 -0.71
CA MET A 84 -9.67 3.78 -1.31
C MET A 84 -8.68 4.70 -0.57
N ASP A 85 -8.08 4.21 0.51
CA ASP A 85 -7.11 4.93 1.33
C ASP A 85 -5.71 4.35 1.06
N CYS A 86 -4.68 5.20 0.97
CA CYS A 86 -3.31 4.72 0.78
C CYS A 86 -2.62 4.60 2.15
N PRO A 87 -2.13 3.40 2.55
CA PRO A 87 -1.45 3.19 3.84
C PRO A 87 -0.21 4.05 4.09
N ALA A 88 0.34 4.71 3.07
CA ALA A 88 1.48 5.61 3.22
C ALA A 88 1.12 6.97 3.85
N THR A 89 -0.16 7.33 3.88
CA THR A 89 -0.64 8.58 4.48
C THR A 89 -0.79 8.40 6.00
N GLU A 90 -0.21 9.30 6.81
CA GLU A 90 -0.36 9.29 8.29
C GLU A 90 -1.81 9.49 8.75
N VAL A 91 -2.64 10.07 7.88
CA VAL A 91 -4.07 10.31 8.10
C VAL A 91 -4.81 9.32 7.21
N ILE A 92 -5.51 8.36 7.81
CA ILE A 92 -6.60 7.62 7.13
C ILE A 92 -7.46 8.71 6.49
N GLY A 93 -7.61 8.69 5.15
CA GLY A 93 -8.17 9.76 4.34
C GLY A 93 -9.34 10.50 5.00
N THR A 94 -9.47 11.80 4.73
CA THR A 94 -10.57 12.62 5.28
C THR A 94 -11.89 11.86 5.09
N PRO A 95 -12.75 11.74 6.12
CA PRO A 95 -14.00 11.00 6.00
C PRO A 95 -14.89 11.55 4.87
N GLY A 96 -14.78 10.98 3.68
CA GLY A 96 -15.52 11.40 2.48
C GLY A 96 -14.66 11.50 1.23
N GLU A 97 -13.35 11.65 1.34
CA GLU A 97 -12.46 11.88 0.20
C GLU A 97 -11.44 10.73 0.06
N PRO A 98 -11.41 10.02 -1.08
CA PRO A 98 -10.41 8.98 -1.30
C PRO A 98 -8.99 9.58 -1.42
N ASP A 99 -7.99 8.81 -1.00
CA ASP A 99 -6.58 9.16 -1.17
C ASP A 99 -6.10 8.98 -2.62
N TYR A 100 -6.88 8.28 -3.43
CA TYR A 100 -6.66 8.14 -4.86
C TYR A 100 -7.47 9.15 -5.69
N ILE A 101 -6.82 9.71 -6.70
CA ILE A 101 -7.42 10.58 -7.71
C ILE A 101 -8.06 9.72 -8.79
N TYR A 102 -9.38 9.81 -8.92
CA TYR A 102 -10.15 9.09 -9.94
C TYR A 102 -10.53 9.98 -11.12
N THR A 103 -10.38 9.46 -12.34
CA THR A 103 -10.79 10.14 -13.56
C THR A 103 -12.18 9.67 -13.97
N ALA A 104 -13.20 10.51 -13.74
CA ALA A 104 -14.59 10.22 -14.09
C ALA A 104 -14.86 10.32 -15.60
N GLY A 105 -16.00 9.75 -16.02
CA GLY A 105 -16.47 9.82 -17.42
C GLY A 105 -15.79 8.85 -18.38
N LEU A 106 -14.93 7.97 -17.88
CA LEU A 106 -14.25 6.94 -18.66
C LEU A 106 -15.10 5.66 -18.79
N SER A 107 -14.71 4.83 -19.73
CA SER A 107 -15.34 3.54 -20.05
C SER A 107 -14.28 2.50 -20.36
N ALA A 108 -14.64 1.23 -20.31
CA ALA A 108 -13.77 0.13 -20.70
C ALA A 108 -13.38 0.14 -22.21
N ARG A 109 -13.95 1.06 -22.99
CA ARG A 109 -13.62 1.28 -24.42
C ARG A 109 -12.58 2.37 -24.65
N ASN A 110 -12.22 3.13 -23.62
CA ASN A 110 -11.16 4.13 -23.72
C ASN A 110 -9.80 3.47 -23.99
N SER A 111 -8.81 4.27 -24.41
CA SER A 111 -7.47 3.76 -24.70
C SER A 111 -6.90 3.00 -23.50
N SER A 112 -6.25 1.88 -23.77
CA SER A 112 -5.67 0.99 -22.75
C SER A 112 -4.70 1.71 -21.79
N LEU A 113 -4.04 2.78 -22.25
CA LEU A 113 -3.10 3.59 -21.49
C LEU A 113 -3.71 4.88 -20.92
N THR A 114 -5.04 5.02 -20.96
CA THR A 114 -5.71 6.10 -20.23
C THR A 114 -5.66 5.80 -18.73
N PRO A 115 -5.22 6.75 -17.89
CA PRO A 115 -5.25 6.56 -16.44
C PRO A 115 -6.68 6.60 -15.90
N LEU A 116 -7.03 5.64 -15.05
CA LEU A 116 -8.30 5.58 -14.34
C LEU A 116 -8.17 6.13 -12.92
N VAL A 117 -7.17 5.63 -12.18
CA VAL A 117 -6.97 5.96 -10.77
C VAL A 117 -5.48 6.23 -10.55
N ARG A 118 -5.13 7.30 -9.85
CA ARG A 118 -3.75 7.67 -9.54
C ARG A 118 -3.59 7.95 -8.05
N ASP A 119 -2.43 7.60 -7.50
CA ASP A 119 -2.03 8.02 -6.17
C ASP A 119 -1.83 9.55 -6.10
N LYS A 120 -2.17 10.18 -4.98
CA LYS A 120 -1.83 11.59 -4.76
C LYS A 120 -0.31 11.66 -4.54
N ALA A 121 0.37 12.57 -5.24
CA ALA A 121 1.84 12.69 -5.15
C ALA A 121 2.37 12.97 -3.73
N LYS A 122 1.52 13.47 -2.82
CA LYS A 122 1.86 13.73 -1.42
C LYS A 122 1.83 12.47 -0.54
N ASN A 123 1.23 11.38 -0.99
CA ASN A 123 1.05 10.17 -0.18
C ASN A 123 2.39 9.43 0.02
N HIS A 124 3.34 9.58 -0.92
CA HIS A 124 4.62 8.90 -0.87
C HIS A 124 5.77 9.88 -0.74
N ALA A 125 6.56 9.75 0.34
CA ALA A 125 7.69 10.63 0.64
C ALA A 125 8.80 10.65 -0.44
N GLU A 126 8.81 9.68 -1.35
CA GLU A 126 9.79 9.55 -2.43
C GLU A 126 9.38 10.27 -3.73
N GLY A 127 8.20 10.92 -3.78
CA GLY A 127 7.82 11.80 -4.89
C GLY A 127 7.28 11.10 -6.15
N GLY A 128 6.49 10.04 -5.99
CA GLY A 128 5.82 9.33 -7.09
C GLY A 128 4.52 8.67 -6.63
N GLY A 129 3.88 7.90 -7.50
CA GLY A 129 2.59 7.28 -7.20
C GLY A 129 2.23 6.10 -8.09
N ASN A 130 1.38 5.22 -7.57
CA ASN A 130 0.80 4.16 -8.38
C ASN A 130 -0.31 4.69 -9.28
N ILE A 131 -0.33 4.25 -10.53
CA ILE A 131 -1.32 4.61 -11.54
C ILE A 131 -1.94 3.34 -12.09
N LEU A 132 -3.25 3.25 -11.98
CA LEU A 132 -4.08 2.25 -12.63
C LEU A 132 -4.53 2.77 -13.99
N TYR A 133 -4.27 2.00 -15.03
CA TYR A 133 -4.73 2.29 -16.39
C TYR A 133 -6.00 1.50 -16.73
N VAL A 134 -6.68 1.92 -17.81
CA VAL A 134 -7.88 1.25 -18.31
C VAL A 134 -7.66 -0.23 -18.47
N ASN A 135 -6.55 -0.69 -19.04
CA ASN A 135 -6.27 -2.13 -19.21
C ASN A 135 -6.01 -2.92 -17.90
N GLY A 136 -6.16 -2.32 -16.73
CA GLY A 136 -5.91 -2.96 -15.43
C GLY A 136 -4.44 -3.02 -15.03
N ARG A 137 -3.52 -2.47 -15.84
CA ARG A 137 -2.11 -2.36 -15.47
C ARG A 137 -1.96 -1.32 -14.36
N VAL A 138 -1.15 -1.65 -13.35
CA VAL A 138 -0.70 -0.69 -12.33
C VAL A 138 0.80 -0.46 -12.51
N VAL A 139 1.20 0.82 -12.63
CA VAL A 139 2.60 1.23 -12.79
C VAL A 139 2.92 2.30 -11.77
N TRP A 140 4.16 2.30 -11.28
CA TRP A 140 4.70 3.39 -10.48
C TRP A 140 5.31 4.45 -11.41
N GLU A 141 4.81 5.68 -11.38
CA GLU A 141 5.41 6.84 -12.07
C GLU A 141 5.67 7.98 -11.09
#